data_AF-A0A1S1STW2-F1
#
_entry.id   AF-A0A1S1STW2-F1
#
_cell.length_a   1.000
_cell.length_b   1.000
_cell.length_c   1.000
_cell.angle_alpha   90.00
_cell.angle_beta   90.00
_cell.angle_gamma   90.00
#
_symmetry.space_group_name_H-M   'P 1'
#
loop_
_entity.id
_entity.type
_entity.pdbx_description
1 polymer ?
#
loop_
_entity_poly.entity_id
_entity_poly.type
_entity_poly.pdbx_seq_one_letter_code
_entity_poly.pdbx_strand_id
1 'polypeptide(L)'
;MPLYARDERVNQLAEQARKILNAPTKTDAIRQALEKVVEAPEEAGITSEKPPLAERLQAIRDRYQSMGKSNPDFDEKAFLDEMWES
;
A
#
# COMPACT_ATOMS: atom_id res chain seq x y z
N MET A 1 -8.42 20.54 -20.58
CA MET A 1 -9.20 21.72 -20.17
C MET A 1 -8.78 22.14 -18.77
N PRO A 2 -8.54 23.44 -18.48
CA PRO A 2 -8.20 23.88 -17.13
C PRO A 2 -9.44 23.83 -16.22
N LEU A 3 -9.36 23.08 -15.12
CA LEU A 3 -10.38 23.04 -14.08
C LEU A 3 -10.29 24.34 -13.25
N TYR A 4 -11.28 25.22 -13.42
CA TYR A 4 -11.40 26.44 -12.61
C TYR A 4 -11.99 26.10 -11.24
N ALA A 5 -11.14 25.68 -10.31
CA ALA A 5 -11.54 25.61 -8.91
C ALA A 5 -11.61 27.05 -8.35
N ARG A 6 -12.82 27.63 -8.30
CA ARG A 6 -13.09 28.95 -7.72
C ARG A 6 -13.17 28.95 -6.19
N ASP A 7 -12.95 27.79 -5.58
CA ASP A 7 -12.94 27.62 -4.13
C ASP A 7 -11.51 27.79 -3.61
N GLU A 8 -11.30 28.76 -2.72
CA GLU A 8 -10.02 29.03 -2.06
C GLU A 8 -9.47 27.79 -1.36
N ARG A 9 -10.35 26.94 -0.83
CA ARG A 9 -9.96 25.67 -0.19
C ARG A 9 -9.31 24.72 -1.19
N VAL A 10 -9.80 24.66 -2.42
CA VAL A 10 -9.24 23.79 -3.47
C VAL A 10 -7.90 24.34 -3.95
N ASN A 11 -7.73 25.66 -4.01
CA ASN A 11 -6.44 26.28 -4.35
C ASN A 11 -5.35 25.95 -3.31
N GLN A 12 -5.71 25.96 -2.01
CA GLN A 12 -4.81 25.56 -0.93
C GLN A 12 -4.46 24.07 -0.99
N LEU A 13 -5.46 23.20 -1.23
CA LEU A 13 -5.25 21.76 -1.45
C LEU A 13 -4.34 21.49 -2.66
N ALA A 14 -4.53 22.25 -3.74
CA ALA A 14 -3.70 22.11 -4.95
C ALA A 14 -2.25 22.54 -4.71
N GLU A 15 -2.03 23.57 -3.89
CA GLU A 15 -0.68 23.96 -3.44
C GLU A 15 0.00 22.88 -2.59
N GLN A 16 -0.75 22.27 -1.67
CA GLN A 16 -0.25 21.16 -0.86
C GLN A 16 0.07 19.94 -1.74
N ALA A 17 -0.85 19.57 -2.63
CA ALA A 17 -0.65 18.49 -3.58
C ALA A 17 0.57 18.73 -4.47
N ARG A 18 0.78 19.98 -4.93
CA ARG A 18 1.97 20.35 -5.72
C ARG A 18 3.26 20.10 -4.96
N LYS A 19 3.31 20.46 -3.68
CA LYS A 19 4.49 20.24 -2.83
C LYS A 19 4.74 18.75 -2.56
N ILE A 20 3.68 17.99 -2.28
CA ILE A 20 3.77 16.55 -1.99
C ILE A 20 4.20 15.75 -3.24
N LEU A 21 3.61 16.08 -4.40
CA LEU A 21 3.84 15.39 -5.66
C LEU A 21 4.99 16.00 -6.48
N ASN A 22 5.59 17.08 -5.99
CA ASN A 22 6.61 17.87 -6.67
C ASN A 22 6.27 18.23 -8.13
N ALA A 23 4.99 18.54 -8.37
CA ALA A 23 4.48 18.80 -9.71
C ALA A 23 4.80 20.23 -10.18
N PRO A 24 5.00 20.46 -11.49
CA PRO A 24 5.39 21.77 -12.01
C PRO A 24 4.26 22.81 -11.91
N THR A 25 3.01 22.40 -12.06
CA THR A 25 1.84 23.28 -11.92
C THR A 25 0.80 22.72 -10.96
N LYS A 26 -0.05 23.59 -10.41
CA LYS A 26 -1.20 23.18 -9.57
C LYS A 26 -2.15 22.25 -10.33
N THR A 27 -2.35 22.53 -11.62
CA THR A 27 -3.19 21.72 -12.51
C THR A 27 -2.60 20.32 -12.71
N ASP A 28 -1.28 20.21 -12.86
CA ASP A 28 -0.59 18.93 -12.92
C ASP A 28 -0.68 18.15 -11.62
N ALA A 29 -0.53 18.84 -10.48
CA ALA A 29 -0.69 18.24 -9.17
C ALA A 29 -2.10 17.67 -8.96
N ILE A 30 -3.13 18.43 -9.34
CA ILE A 30 -4.53 18.01 -9.25
C ILE A 30 -4.77 16.80 -10.17
N ARG A 31 -4.29 16.83 -11.41
CA ARG A 31 -4.45 15.72 -12.34
C ARG A 31 -3.82 14.45 -11.79
N GLN A 32 -2.55 14.50 -11.38
CA GLN A 32 -1.85 13.34 -10.82
C GLN A 32 -2.51 12.83 -9.53
N ALA A 33 -2.99 13.72 -8.67
CA ALA A 33 -3.70 13.33 -7.45
C ALA A 33 -5.00 12.59 -7.79
N LEU A 34 -5.76 13.08 -8.78
CA LEU A 34 -7.00 12.45 -9.23
C LEU A 34 -6.73 11.14 -9.99
N GLU A 35 -5.69 11.08 -10.82
CA GLU A 35 -5.25 9.86 -11.51
C GLU A 35 -4.91 8.77 -10.50
N LYS A 36 -4.11 9.06 -9.46
CA LYS A 36 -3.81 8.10 -8.39
C LYS A 36 -5.06 7.61 -7.65
N VAL A 37 -6.01 8.51 -7.42
CA VAL A 37 -7.30 8.20 -6.80
C VAL A 37 -8.13 7.25 -7.68
N VAL A 38 -8.09 7.42 -9.00
CA VAL A 38 -8.83 6.59 -9.95
C VAL A 38 -8.12 5.26 -10.24
N GLU A 39 -6.79 5.26 -10.32
CA GLU A 39 -5.97 4.06 -10.57
C GLU A 39 -5.94 3.12 -9.36
N ALA A 40 -5.84 3.67 -8.16
CA ALA A 40 -5.75 2.90 -6.93
C ALA A 40 -6.77 3.39 -5.89
N PRO A 41 -8.08 3.25 -6.16
CA PRO A 41 -9.13 3.77 -5.28
C PRO A 41 -9.13 3.11 -3.89
N GLU A 42 -8.63 1.87 -3.80
CA GLU A 42 -8.43 1.16 -2.52
C GLU A 42 -7.26 1.70 -1.69
N GLU A 43 -6.16 2.08 -2.34
CA GLU A 43 -5.00 2.67 -1.66
C GLU A 43 -5.28 4.11 -1.23
N ALA A 44 -6.04 4.84 -2.05
CA ALA A 44 -6.54 6.18 -1.76
C ALA A 44 -7.66 6.20 -0.69
N GLY A 45 -8.13 5.02 -0.24
CA GLY A 45 -9.16 4.88 0.81
C GLY A 45 -10.55 5.35 0.36
N ILE A 46 -10.78 5.43 -0.95
CA ILE A 46 -12.02 5.94 -1.56
C ILE A 46 -13.00 4.81 -1.85
N THR A 47 -12.50 3.65 -2.27
CA THR A 47 -13.27 2.40 -2.23
C THR A 47 -12.82 1.61 -1.00
N SER A 48 -13.77 1.32 -0.12
CA SER A 48 -13.56 0.53 1.11
C SER A 48 -13.36 -0.96 0.82
N GLU A 49 -12.89 -1.33 -0.38
CA GLU A 49 -12.69 -2.73 -0.80
C GLU A 49 -11.35 -3.30 -0.36
N LYS A 50 -10.62 -2.59 0.52
CA LYS A 50 -9.51 -3.22 1.23
C LYS A 50 -10.09 -4.43 1.96
N PRO A 51 -9.68 -5.66 1.59
CA PRO A 51 -10.30 -6.86 2.13
C PRO A 51 -10.20 -6.77 3.66
N PRO A 52 -11.31 -6.99 4.39
CA PRO A 52 -11.34 -6.84 5.83
C PRO A 52 -10.14 -7.57 6.46
N LEU A 53 -9.67 -7.05 7.61
CA LEU A 53 -8.50 -7.61 8.31
C LEU A 53 -8.57 -9.15 8.43
N ALA A 54 -9.78 -9.69 8.60
CA ALA A 54 -10.06 -11.12 8.62
C ALA A 54 -9.63 -11.86 7.33
N GLU A 55 -9.96 -11.33 6.14
CA GLU A 55 -9.59 -11.94 4.85
C GLU A 55 -8.08 -11.88 4.62
N ARG A 56 -7.45 -10.76 5.00
CA ARG A 56 -5.99 -10.62 4.95
C ARG A 56 -5.28 -11.61 5.88
N LEU A 57 -5.81 -11.82 7.08
CA LEU A 57 -5.33 -12.81 8.04
C LEU A 57 -5.54 -14.23 7.54
N GLN A 58 -6.67 -14.52 6.89
CA GLN A 58 -6.93 -15.83 6.28
C GLN A 58 -5.91 -16.13 5.19
N ALA A 59 -5.66 -15.21 4.25
CA ALA A 59 -4.66 -15.41 3.20
C ALA A 59 -3.26 -15.74 3.75
N ILE A 60 -2.84 -15.09 4.86
CA ILE A 60 -1.57 -15.39 5.53
C ILE A 60 -1.60 -16.77 6.19
N ARG A 61 -2.69 -17.12 6.87
CA ARG A 61 -2.85 -18.43 7.51
C ARG A 61 -2.88 -19.57 6.51
N ASP A 62 -3.59 -19.41 5.39
CA ASP A 62 -3.67 -20.41 4.32
C ASP A 62 -2.29 -20.65 3.71
N ARG A 63 -1.53 -19.57 3.49
CA ARG A 63 -0.15 -19.67 3.04
C ARG A 63 0.73 -20.41 4.06
N TYR A 64 0.59 -20.11 5.35
CA TYR A 64 1.33 -20.81 6.41
C TYR A 64 0.96 -22.29 6.49
N GLN A 65 -0.33 -22.62 6.38
CA GLN A 65 -0.80 -24.02 6.39
C GLN A 65 -0.32 -24.79 5.15
N SER A 66 -0.20 -24.13 3.99
CA SER A 66 0.33 -24.75 2.77
C SER A 66 1.82 -25.10 2.87
N MET A 67 2.58 -24.46 3.77
CA MET A 67 4.00 -24.75 3.99
C MET A 67 4.21 -26.06 4.78
N GLY A 68 3.14 -26.66 5.31
CA GLY A 68 3.19 -27.93 6.03
C GLY A 68 3.11 -27.77 7.55
N LYS A 69 3.12 -28.90 8.26
CA LYS A 69 3.07 -28.90 9.73
C LYS A 69 4.44 -28.51 10.29
N SER A 70 4.45 -27.60 11.25
CA SER A 70 5.62 -27.34 12.07
C SER A 70 6.03 -28.64 12.77
N ASN A 71 7.30 -29.03 12.64
CA ASN A 71 7.86 -30.16 13.35
C ASN A 71 8.22 -29.70 14.78
N PRO A 72 7.53 -30.19 15.83
CA PRO A 72 7.81 -29.79 17.20
C PRO A 72 9.16 -30.27 17.72
N ASP A 73 9.74 -31.29 17.09
CA ASP A 73 11.05 -31.85 17.43
C ASP A 73 12.18 -31.26 16.55
N PHE A 74 11.92 -30.15 15.85
CA PHE A 74 12.94 -29.49 15.03
C PHE A 74 13.98 -28.81 15.91
N ASP A 75 15.19 -29.36 15.93
CA ASP A 75 16.34 -28.74 16.58
C ASP A 75 16.96 -27.70 15.64
N GLU A 76 16.50 -26.45 15.81
CA GLU A 76 17.00 -25.30 15.06
C GLU A 76 18.50 -25.08 15.25
N LYS A 77 19.04 -25.42 16.43
CA LYS A 77 20.46 -25.23 16.74
C LYS A 77 21.32 -26.22 15.96
N ALA A 78 20.97 -27.50 15.98
CA ALA A 78 21.69 -28.52 15.22
C ALA A 78 21.67 -28.23 13.71
N PHE A 79 20.52 -27.80 13.18
CA PHE A 79 20.38 -27.42 11.77
C PHE A 79 21.26 -26.23 11.38
N LEU A 80 21.34 -25.21 12.24
CA LEU A 80 22.22 -24.07 12.01
C LEU A 80 23.69 -24.46 12.16
N ASP A 81 24.07 -25.20 13.19
CA ASP A 81 25.46 -25.62 13.40
C ASP A 81 25.98 -26.42 12.17
N GLU A 82 25.16 -27.29 11.56
CA GLU A 82 25.50 -28.01 10.31
C GLU A 82 25.70 -27.07 9.10
N MET A 83 24.90 -26.02 8.96
CA MET A 83 25.03 -25.06 7.85
C MET A 83 26.29 -24.18 7.92
N TRP A 84 26.84 -23.95 9.11
CA TRP A 84 27.97 -23.06 9.33
C TRP A 84 29.32 -23.78 9.48
N GLU A 85 29.31 -25.11 9.65
CA GLU A 85 30.51 -25.94 9.62
C GLU A 85 31.00 -26.29 8.19
N SER A 86 30.35 -25.74 7.13
CA SER A 86 30.75 -25.87 5.72
C SER A 86 31.71 -24.78 5.24
#